data_AF-A0A8C5DM64-F1
#
_entry.id   AF-A0A8C5DM64-F1
#
_cell.length_a   1.000
_cell.length_b   1.000
_cell.length_c   1.000
_cell.angle_alpha   90.00
_cell.angle_beta   90.00
_cell.angle_gamma   90.00
#
_symmetry.space_group_name_H-M   'P 1'
#
loop_
_entity.id
_entity.type
_entity.pdbx_description
1 polymer ?
#
loop_
_entity_poly.entity_id
_entity_poly.type
_entity_poly.pdbx_seq_one_letter_code
_entity_poly.pdbx_strand_id
1 'polypeptide(L)' 'MGNEISYPLKPFLVEARKEAFWDRCLAIINATSSKMLSINADPHFFTQVFAELKSEGGCSPQDYSRVLDR' A
#
# COMPACT_ATOMS: atom_id res chain seq x y z
N MET A 1 -0.05 -1.10 8.12
CA MET A 1 1.23 -1.70 8.57
C MET A 1 0.88 -2.80 9.55
N GLY A 2 1.48 -3.99 9.45
CA GLY A 2 1.07 -5.16 10.24
C GLY A 2 1.31 -4.98 11.74
N ASN A 3 0.37 -5.45 12.57
CA ASN A 3 0.50 -5.42 14.03
C ASN A 3 1.32 -6.60 14.57
N GLU A 4 1.45 -7.67 13.78
CA GLU A 4 2.19 -8.88 14.16
C GLU A 4 3.69 -8.75 13.83
N ILE A 5 4.53 -9.44 14.60
CA ILE A 5 5.99 -9.43 14.39
C ILE A 5 6.43 -10.21 13.13
N SER A 6 5.61 -11.12 12.62
CA SER A 6 5.91 -11.90 11.43
C SER A 6 4.65 -12.40 10.73
N TYR A 7 4.76 -12.60 9.42
CA TYR A 7 3.71 -13.18 8.59
C TYR A 7 4.27 -14.39 7.82
N PRO A 8 3.57 -15.53 7.76
CA PRO A 8 4.06 -16.71 7.06
C PRO A 8 4.11 -16.45 5.54
N LEU A 9 5.09 -17.03 4.84
CA LEU A 9 5.26 -16.88 3.38
C LEU A 9 4.14 -17.57 2.57
N LYS A 10 3.65 -18.72 3.06
CA LYS A 10 2.75 -19.62 2.31
C LYS A 10 1.53 -18.94 1.67
N PRO A 11 0.83 -17.98 2.33
CA PRO A 11 -0.30 -17.28 1.72
C PRO A 11 0.07 -16.35 0.55
N PHE A 12 1.32 -15.89 0.46
CA PHE A 12 1.77 -14.90 -0.52
C PHE A 12 2.57 -15.50 -1.68
N LEU A 13 3.08 -16.72 -1.51
CA LEU A 13 3.85 -17.41 -2.54
C LEU A 13 2.92 -18.19 -3.48
N VAL A 14 2.55 -17.56 -4.59
CA VAL A 14 1.80 -18.19 -5.69
C VAL A 14 2.71 -18.78 -6.77
N GLU A 15 4.00 -18.49 -6.70
CA GLU A 15 4.98 -18.86 -7.72
C GLU A 15 5.71 -20.16 -7.39
N ALA A 16 6.08 -20.90 -8.43
CA ALA A 16 6.86 -22.13 -8.28
C ALA A 16 8.29 -21.87 -7.78
N ARG A 17 8.88 -20.71 -8.09
CA ARG A 17 10.26 -20.36 -7.74
C ARG A 17 10.33 -19.36 -6.58
N LYS A 18 10.76 -19.84 -5.42
CA LYS A 18 10.93 -19.01 -4.20
C LYS A 18 11.95 -17.88 -4.36
N GLU A 19 13.04 -18.10 -5.08
CA GLU A 19 14.08 -17.07 -5.26
C GLU A 19 13.53 -15.82 -5.96
N ALA A 20 12.71 -16.00 -7.00
CA ALA A 20 12.11 -14.89 -7.72
C ALA A 20 11.20 -14.01 -6.83
N PHE A 21 10.53 -14.62 -5.85
CA PHE A 21 9.73 -13.88 -4.88
C PHE A 21 10.63 -12.98 -4.01
N TRP A 22 11.73 -13.53 -3.48
CA TRP A 22 12.65 -12.78 -2.63
C TRP A 22 13.42 -11.69 -3.38
N ASP A 23 13.85 -11.97 -4.62
CA ASP A 23 14.48 -10.97 -5.49
C ASP A 23 13.55 -9.78 -5.72
N ARG A 24 12.26 -10.04 -5.98
CA ARG A 24 11.27 -8.97 -6.10
C ARG A 24 11.04 -8.23 -4.78
N CYS A 25 11.01 -8.91 -3.64
CA CYS A 25 10.91 -8.23 -2.34
C CYS A 25 12.06 -7.22 -2.18
N LEU A 26 13.30 -7.63 -2.44
CA LEU A 26 14.46 -6.74 -2.35
C LEU A 26 14.37 -5.57 -3.35
N ALA A 27 13.96 -5.83 -4.59
CA ALA A 27 13.79 -4.79 -5.60
C ALA A 27 12.72 -3.75 -5.20
N ILE A 28 11.57 -4.21 -4.67
CA ILE A 28 10.50 -3.33 -4.20
C ILE A 28 10.99 -2.49 -3.01
N ILE A 29 11.61 -3.13 -2.00
CA ILE A 29 12.14 -2.41 -0.83
C ILE A 29 13.14 -1.33 -1.26
N ASN A 30 14.07 -1.65 -2.16
CA ASN A 30 15.04 -0.70 -2.65
C ASN A 30 14.37 0.49 -3.37
N ALA A 31 13.34 0.23 -4.18
CA ALA A 31 12.64 1.27 -4.95
C ALA A 31 11.64 2.10 -4.11
N THR A 32 11.02 1.53 -3.08
CA THR A 32 9.87 2.14 -2.39
C THR A 32 10.11 2.49 -0.92
N SER A 33 11.20 2.03 -0.29
CA SER A 33 11.47 2.25 1.14
C SER A 33 11.34 3.71 1.59
N SER A 34 11.86 4.66 0.81
CA SER A 34 11.71 6.09 1.10
C SER A 34 10.24 6.52 1.13
N LYS A 35 9.44 6.17 0.11
CA LYS A 35 8.01 6.50 0.04
C LYS A 35 7.21 5.80 1.15
N MET A 36 7.58 4.57 1.49
CA MET A 36 6.97 3.82 2.60
C MET A 36 7.21 4.51 3.94
N LEU A 37 8.36 5.15 4.16
CA LEU A 37 8.58 5.96 5.34
C LEU A 37 7.83 7.29 5.26
N SER A 38 7.90 7.97 4.11
CA SER A 38 7.26 9.28 3.89
C SER A 38 5.75 9.24 4.13
N ILE A 39 5.05 8.17 3.74
CA ILE A 39 3.59 8.05 3.96
C ILE A 39 3.21 7.96 5.44
N ASN A 40 4.13 7.55 6.30
CA ASN A 40 3.92 7.52 7.75
C ASN A 40 4.41 8.81 8.44
N ALA A 41 5.36 9.51 7.83
CA ALA A 41 5.99 10.71 8.41
C ALA A 41 5.31 12.02 8.00
N ASP A 42 4.73 12.10 6.80
CA ASP A 42 4.08 13.29 6.27
C ASP A 42 2.58 13.07 6.00
N PRO A 43 1.69 13.68 6.80
CA PRO A 43 0.25 13.62 6.61
C PRO A 43 -0.25 14.16 5.25
N HIS A 44 0.47 15.14 4.66
CA HIS A 44 0.08 15.70 3.35
C HIS A 44 0.35 14.69 2.25
N PHE A 45 1.51 14.03 2.28
CA PHE A 45 1.83 12.96 1.34
C PHE A 45 0.82 11.80 1.45
N PHE A 46 0.41 11.40 2.67
CA PHE A 46 -0.68 10.43 2.85
C PHE A 46 -1.99 10.91 2.19
N THR A 47 -2.40 12.15 2.46
CA THR A 47 -3.65 12.71 1.91
C THR A 47 -3.64 12.78 0.39
N GLN A 48 -2.50 13.13 -0.19
CA GLN A 48 -2.30 13.14 -1.64
C GLN A 48 -2.47 11.73 -2.23
N VAL A 49 -1.74 10.74 -1.72
CA VAL A 49 -1.81 9.36 -2.21
C VAL A 49 -3.22 8.80 -2.05
N PHE A 50 -3.92 9.17 -0.96
CA PHE A 50 -5.32 8.78 -0.75
C PHE A 50 -6.28 9.43 -1.75
N ALA A 51 -6.09 10.70 -2.10
CA ALA A 51 -6.88 11.40 -3.11
C ALA A 51 -6.63 10.84 -4.52
N GLU A 52 -5.38 10.53 -4.86
CA GLU A 52 -5.01 9.87 -6.12
C GLU A 52 -5.72 8.52 -6.24
N LEU A 53 -5.65 7.67 -5.21
CA LEU A 53 -6.33 6.37 -5.19
C LEU A 53 -7.86 6.49 -5.37
N LYS A 54 -8.48 7.52 -4.79
CA LYS A 54 -9.91 7.78 -4.97
C LYS A 54 -10.26 8.11 -6.42
N SER A 55 -9.38 8.83 -7.11
CA SER A 55 -9.61 9.24 -8.50
C SER A 55 -9.56 8.07 -9.50
N GLU A 56 -8.77 7.02 -9.19
CA GLU A 56 -8.69 5.79 -10.00
C GLU A 56 -10.02 5.01 -10.04
N GLY A 57 -10.92 5.24 -9.07
CA GLY A 57 -12.23 4.59 -9.00
C GLY A 57 -13.34 5.28 -9.82
N GLY A 58 -13.05 6.39 -10.52
CA GLY A 58 -14.03 7.10 -11.36
C GLY A 58 -15.19 7.77 -10.60
N CYS A 59 -15.15 7.82 -9.27
CA CYS A 59 -16.25 8.30 -8.44
C CYS A 59 -16.06 9.78 -8.10
N SER A 60 -17.03 10.60 -8.49
CA SER A 60 -16.99 12.05 -8.29
C SER A 60 -16.98 12.42 -6.79
N PRO A 61 -16.42 13.59 -6.41
CA PRO A 61 -16.30 14.00 -5.00
C PRO A 61 -17.60 14.00 -4.17
N GLN A 62 -18.77 13.93 -4.82
CA GLN A 62 -20.10 14.02 -4.21
C GLN A 62 -20.51 12.74 -3.46
N ASP A 63 -19.92 11.59 -3.76
CA ASP A 63 -20.30 10.32 -3.13
C ASP A 63 -19.67 10.12 -1.73
N TYR A 64 -18.72 10.97 -1.33
CA TYR A 64 -17.99 10.80 -0.06
C TYR A 64 -18.69 11.38 1.17
N SER A 65 -19.59 12.37 1.03
CA SER A 65 -20.35 12.89 2.19
C SER A 65 -21.26 11.84 2.83
N ARG A 66 -21.64 10.79 2.10
CA ARG A 66 -22.52 9.72 2.61
C ARG A 66 -21.79 8.67 3.45
N VAL A 67 -20.46 8.60 3.38
CA VAL A 67 -19.66 7.56 4.06
C VAL A 67 -19.19 8.02 5.44
N LEU A 68 -19.07 9.33 5.67
CA LEU A 68 -18.64 9.89 6.96
C LEU A 68 -19.80 10.11 7.95
N ASP A 69 -21.05 9.94 7.51
CA ASP A 69 -22.28 10.10 8.31
C ASP A 69 -22.83 8.75 8.85
N ARG A 70 -21.99 7.72 8.96
CA ARG A 70 -22.39 6.40 9.48
C ARG A 70 -21.50 5.89 10.59
#